data_AF-A0A2A5BBU9-F1
#
_entry.id   AF-A0A2A5BBU9-F1
#
_cell.length_a   1.000
_cell.length_b   1.000
_cell.length_c   1.000
_cell.angle_alpha   90.00
_cell.angle_beta   90.00
_cell.angle_gamma   90.00
#
_symmetry.space_group_name_H-M   'P 1'
#
loop_
_entity.id
_entity.type
_entity.pdbx_description
1 polymer ?
#
loop_
_entity_poly.entity_id
_entity_poly.type
_entity_poly.pdbx_seq_one_letter_code
_entity_poly.pdbx_strand_id
1 'polypeptide(L)'
;MSYTLPIITSIDDRPLHHTVRKSDTLYDNNTTKLIQCVYLFSTVLWILLVKSLGIYNGEYMGLLFLSIPVIVYMINYVGCKEITKDVEQHMFKGNFLSFGYLIVVIFMNWNSSIERTKFFKTLVISIILLMLSLVDLWVCESLLILSSSLKSIFQTASLGLLSYSLYMYYLDNRNKTMA
;
A
#
# COMPACT_ATOMS: atom_id res chain seq x y z
N MET A 1 47.08 45.04 -38.22
CA MET A 1 46.02 44.85 -37.21
C MET A 1 45.42 43.48 -37.46
N SER A 2 45.94 42.44 -36.81
CA SER A 2 45.51 41.05 -37.01
C SER A 2 44.50 40.68 -35.93
N TYR A 3 43.29 40.33 -36.35
CA TYR A 3 42.25 39.81 -35.46
C TYR A 3 42.39 38.29 -35.40
N THR A 4 42.88 37.77 -34.28
CA THR A 4 42.77 36.34 -33.94
C THR A 4 41.37 36.06 -33.43
N LEU A 5 40.59 35.29 -34.19
CA LEU A 5 39.30 34.75 -33.77
C LEU A 5 39.49 33.67 -32.70
N PRO A 6 38.68 33.65 -31.63
CA PRO A 6 38.74 32.61 -30.62
C PRO A 6 38.20 31.29 -31.18
N ILE A 7 38.99 30.24 -31.03
CA ILE A 7 38.63 28.87 -31.38
C ILE A 7 37.64 28.37 -30.32
N ILE A 8 36.36 28.23 -30.71
CA ILE A 8 35.33 27.60 -29.88
C ILE A 8 35.54 26.08 -29.98
N THR A 9 36.37 25.53 -29.10
CA THR A 9 36.51 24.07 -28.91
C THR A 9 35.70 23.62 -27.70
N SER A 10 34.45 23.24 -27.93
CA SER A 10 33.81 22.03 -27.36
C SER A 10 32.30 22.07 -27.66
N ILE A 11 31.92 21.51 -28.81
CA ILE A 11 30.53 21.08 -29.02
C ILE A 11 30.39 19.80 -28.19
N ASP A 12 29.69 19.89 -27.05
CA ASP A 12 29.33 18.73 -26.24
C ASP A 12 28.22 17.97 -26.99
N ASP A 13 28.59 16.95 -27.77
CA ASP A 13 27.71 16.09 -28.58
C ASP A 13 26.78 15.19 -27.74
N ARG A 14 26.47 15.56 -26.50
CA ARG A 14 25.46 14.86 -25.71
C ARG A 14 24.08 15.25 -26.22
N PRO A 15 23.22 14.29 -26.58
CA PRO A 15 21.89 14.60 -27.09
C PRO A 15 21.13 15.46 -26.08
N LEU A 16 20.71 16.65 -26.53
CA LEU A 16 20.04 17.70 -25.73
C LEU A 16 18.73 17.24 -25.05
N HIS A 17 18.23 16.05 -25.38
CA HIS A 17 16.98 15.52 -24.86
C HIS A 17 17.07 14.94 -23.44
N HIS A 18 18.26 14.82 -22.84
CA HIS A 18 18.41 14.19 -21.52
C HIS A 18 18.46 15.16 -20.33
N THR A 19 18.69 16.45 -20.55
CA THR A 19 18.89 17.42 -19.46
C THR A 19 17.64 18.19 -19.06
N VAL A 20 16.62 18.27 -19.91
CA VAL A 20 15.38 19.04 -19.65
C VAL A 20 14.37 18.27 -18.77
N ARG A 21 14.52 16.95 -18.57
CA ARG A 21 13.49 16.14 -17.91
C ARG A 21 13.66 15.95 -16.40
N LYS A 22 14.75 16.45 -15.80
CA LYS A 22 15.10 16.13 -14.40
C LYS A 22 14.54 17.11 -13.34
N SER A 23 14.15 18.33 -13.72
CA SER A 23 13.64 19.32 -12.77
C SER A 23 12.12 19.27 -12.56
N ASP A 24 11.36 18.67 -13.49
CA ASP A 24 9.89 18.58 -13.42
C ASP A 24 9.37 17.27 -12.80
N THR A 25 10.28 16.39 -12.36
CA THR A 25 9.94 15.06 -11.84
C THR A 25 9.90 14.97 -10.32
N LEU A 26 10.38 16.00 -9.61
CA LEU A 26 10.35 16.04 -8.15
C LEU A 26 9.07 16.74 -7.68
N TYR A 27 8.40 16.15 -6.69
CA TYR A 27 7.18 16.72 -6.13
C TYR A 27 7.46 17.98 -5.30
N ASP A 28 6.50 18.89 -5.29
CA ASP A 28 6.53 20.03 -4.38
C ASP A 28 6.60 19.53 -2.92
N ASN A 29 7.40 20.21 -2.10
CA ASN A 29 7.59 19.89 -0.69
C ASN A 29 6.26 19.86 0.07
N ASN A 30 5.27 20.65 -0.35
CA ASN A 30 3.95 20.64 0.27
C ASN A 30 3.19 19.33 0.00
N THR A 31 3.26 18.81 -1.22
CA THR A 31 2.64 17.53 -1.60
C THR A 31 3.28 16.37 -0.85
N THR A 32 4.60 16.36 -0.71
CA THR A 32 5.30 15.34 0.08
C THR A 32 4.85 15.35 1.55
N LYS A 33 4.75 16.55 2.16
CA LYS A 33 4.24 16.68 3.54
C LYS A 33 2.79 16.20 3.68
N LEU A 34 1.96 16.47 2.68
CA LEU A 34 0.57 16.01 2.66
C LEU A 34 0.49 14.47 2.64
N ILE A 35 1.25 13.82 1.75
CA ILE A 35 1.30 12.36 1.65
C ILE A 35 1.83 11.74 2.94
N GLN A 36 2.88 12.32 3.52
CA GLN A 36 3.40 11.92 4.83
C GLN A 36 2.35 12.02 5.94
N CYS A 37 1.56 13.10 5.96
CA CYS A 37 0.45 13.28 6.89
C CYS A 37 -0.61 12.18 6.71
N VAL A 38 -0.91 11.81 5.46
CA VAL A 38 -1.87 10.74 5.14
C VAL A 38 -1.40 9.40 5.67
N TYR A 39 -0.13 9.01 5.46
CA TYR A 39 0.42 7.77 6.02
C TYR A 39 0.40 7.74 7.55
N LEU A 40 0.71 8.86 8.19
CA LEU A 40 0.66 8.98 9.65
C LEU A 40 -0.78 8.85 10.16
N PHE A 41 -1.73 9.54 9.54
CA PHE A 41 -3.15 9.43 9.85
C PHE A 41 -3.68 8.00 9.64
N SER A 42 -3.32 7.35 8.53
CA SER A 42 -3.69 5.98 8.23
C SER A 42 -3.09 4.97 9.22
N THR A 43 -1.89 5.23 9.74
CA THR A 43 -1.29 4.41 10.81
C THR A 43 -2.12 4.49 12.08
N VAL A 44 -2.52 5.69 12.50
CA VAL A 44 -3.40 5.89 13.66
C VAL A 44 -4.74 5.22 13.43
N LEU A 45 -5.35 5.43 12.26
CA LEU A 45 -6.63 4.82 11.90
C LEU A 45 -6.56 3.29 11.89
N TRP A 46 -5.45 2.71 11.43
CA TRP A 46 -5.23 1.28 11.46
C TRP A 46 -5.18 0.73 12.90
N ILE A 47 -4.41 1.38 13.79
CA ILE A 47 -4.35 0.98 15.20
C ILE A 47 -5.74 1.04 15.85
N LEU A 48 -6.51 2.10 15.57
CA LEU A 48 -7.89 2.22 16.04
C LEU A 48 -8.79 1.12 15.47
N LEU A 49 -8.65 0.79 14.19
CA LEU A 49 -9.39 -0.29 13.53
C LEU A 49 -9.10 -1.64 14.20
N VAL A 50 -7.83 -1.99 14.38
CA VAL A 50 -7.39 -3.22 15.06
C VAL A 50 -7.95 -3.30 16.48
N LYS A 51 -7.88 -2.21 17.24
CA LYS A 51 -8.44 -2.14 18.59
C LYS A 51 -9.97 -2.31 18.60
N SER A 52 -10.67 -1.67 17.65
CA SER A 52 -12.14 -1.75 17.52
C SER A 52 -12.65 -3.15 17.16
N LEU A 53 -11.83 -3.94 16.46
CA LEU A 53 -12.14 -5.32 16.12
C LEU A 53 -11.84 -6.29 17.26
N GLY A 54 -11.09 -5.86 18.28
CA GLY A 54 -10.73 -6.71 19.42
C GLY A 54 -9.80 -7.88 19.03
N ILE A 55 -9.10 -7.76 17.90
CA ILE A 55 -8.23 -8.82 17.34
C ILE A 55 -6.81 -8.82 17.92
N TYR A 56 -6.58 -8.09 19.01
CA TYR A 56 -5.27 -7.98 19.66
C TYR A 56 -4.95 -9.13 20.61
N ASN A 57 -5.94 -9.97 20.96
CA ASN A 57 -5.80 -11.07 21.93
C ASN A 57 -5.15 -12.35 21.36
N GLY A 58 -4.51 -12.26 20.19
CA GLY A 58 -3.91 -13.42 19.52
C GLY A 58 -2.52 -13.80 20.04
N GLU A 59 -2.07 -15.00 19.69
CA GLU A 59 -0.66 -15.43 19.84
C GLU A 59 0.27 -14.44 19.11
N TYR A 60 1.57 -14.46 19.43
CA TYR A 60 2.58 -13.56 18.83
C TYR A 60 2.54 -13.51 17.28
N MET A 61 2.15 -14.62 16.63
CA MET A 61 1.97 -14.68 15.18
C MET A 61 0.83 -13.78 14.66
N GLY A 62 -0.28 -13.68 15.38
CA GLY A 62 -1.38 -12.78 15.02
C GLY A 62 -0.94 -11.31 15.06
N LEU A 63 -0.16 -10.95 16.08
CA LEU A 63 0.39 -9.59 16.22
C LEU A 63 1.40 -9.27 15.11
N LEU A 64 2.17 -10.26 14.66
CA LEU A 64 3.07 -10.12 13.51
C LEU A 64 2.30 -9.74 12.24
N PHE A 65 1.19 -10.43 11.91
CA PHE A 65 0.36 -10.06 10.76
C PHE A 65 -0.23 -8.65 10.86
N LEU A 66 -0.67 -8.24 12.06
CA LEU A 66 -1.23 -6.91 12.31
C LEU A 66 -0.19 -5.79 12.25
N SER A 67 1.09 -6.11 12.43
CA SER A 67 2.21 -5.17 12.32
C SER A 67 2.59 -4.86 10.86
N ILE A 68 2.27 -5.75 9.91
CA ILE A 68 2.64 -5.60 8.50
C ILE A 68 2.17 -4.24 7.93
N PRO A 69 0.89 -3.84 8.06
CA PRO A 69 0.46 -2.55 7.52
C PRO A 69 1.18 -1.36 8.16
N VAL A 70 1.47 -1.40 9.46
CA VAL A 70 2.22 -0.34 10.16
C VAL A 70 3.63 -0.20 9.57
N ILE A 71 4.33 -1.32 9.39
CA ILE A 71 5.69 -1.34 8.83
C ILE A 71 5.66 -0.79 7.40
N VAL A 72 4.72 -1.25 6.57
CA VAL A 72 4.57 -0.79 5.18
C VAL A 72 4.27 0.71 5.12
N TYR A 73 3.41 1.24 6.00
CA TYR A 73 3.14 2.69 6.05
C TYR A 73 4.37 3.49 6.45
N MET A 74 5.18 2.99 7.38
CA MET A 74 6.43 3.65 7.77
C MET A 74 7.46 3.65 6.65
N ILE A 75 7.61 2.52 5.93
CA ILE A 75 8.49 2.45 4.76
C ILE A 75 8.05 3.46 3.70
N ASN A 76 6.74 3.53 3.40
CA ASN A 76 6.22 4.48 2.43
C ASN A 76 6.36 5.94 2.91
N TYR A 77 6.19 6.21 4.20
CA TYR A 77 6.37 7.53 4.78
C TYR A 77 7.80 8.06 4.57
N VAL A 78 8.81 7.21 4.77
CA VAL A 78 10.22 7.55 4.57
C VAL A 78 10.55 7.62 3.08
N GLY A 79 10.05 6.66 2.30
CA GLY A 79 10.31 6.55 0.85
C GLY A 79 9.63 7.61 -0.01
N CYS A 80 8.61 8.30 0.49
CA CYS A 80 7.83 9.30 -0.26
C CYS A 80 8.68 10.42 -0.91
N LYS A 81 9.88 10.69 -0.41
CA LYS A 81 10.79 11.71 -0.96
C LYS A 81 11.48 11.27 -2.25
N GLU A 82 11.60 9.97 -2.49
CA GLU A 82 12.38 9.40 -3.59
C GLU A 82 11.51 8.80 -4.70
N ILE A 83 10.19 8.74 -4.48
CA ILE A 83 9.24 8.18 -5.46
C ILE A 83 9.18 9.08 -6.69
N THR A 84 9.48 8.50 -7.85
CA THR A 84 9.34 9.14 -9.15
C THR A 84 8.04 8.68 -9.81
N LYS A 85 7.38 9.55 -10.59
CA LYS A 85 6.11 9.28 -11.31
C LYS A 85 6.12 7.98 -12.13
N ASP A 86 7.28 7.58 -12.65
CA ASP A 86 7.41 6.38 -13.51
C ASP A 86 7.30 5.06 -12.74
N VAL A 87 7.81 5.02 -11.50
CA VAL A 87 7.74 3.83 -10.63
C VAL A 87 6.31 3.56 -10.21
N GLU A 88 5.53 4.62 -10.01
CA GLU A 88 4.14 4.56 -9.54
C GLU A 88 3.22 3.82 -10.52
N GLN A 89 3.38 4.06 -11.84
CA GLN A 89 2.58 3.39 -12.87
C GLN A 89 2.78 1.86 -12.90
N HIS A 90 3.89 1.36 -12.37
CA HIS A 90 4.21 -0.05 -12.35
C HIS A 90 3.77 -0.74 -11.05
N MET A 91 3.67 0.00 -9.94
CA MET A 91 3.27 -0.56 -8.64
C MET A 91 1.78 -0.95 -8.56
N PHE A 92 0.91 -0.37 -9.40
CA PHE A 92 -0.55 -0.65 -9.36
C PHE A 92 -1.01 -1.88 -10.15
N LYS A 93 -0.12 -2.57 -10.85
CA LYS A 93 -0.45 -3.89 -11.45
C LYS A 93 -0.38 -5.00 -10.40
N GLY A 94 -1.01 -4.77 -9.25
CA GLY A 94 -1.21 -5.82 -8.25
C GLY A 94 -2.05 -6.94 -8.86
N ASN A 95 -1.67 -8.19 -8.60
CA ASN A 95 -2.45 -9.36 -9.03
C ASN A 95 -3.76 -9.44 -8.26
N PHE A 96 -4.77 -8.66 -8.67
CA PHE A 96 -6.13 -8.71 -8.12
C PHE A 96 -6.72 -10.12 -8.13
N LEU A 97 -6.32 -10.92 -9.12
CA LEU A 97 -6.65 -12.33 -9.22
C LEU A 97 -6.19 -13.13 -7.98
N SER A 98 -5.00 -12.83 -7.44
CA SER A 98 -4.48 -13.49 -6.24
C SER A 98 -5.29 -13.14 -5.00
N PHE A 99 -5.77 -11.90 -4.87
CA PHE A 99 -6.67 -11.53 -3.76
C PHE A 99 -8.03 -12.22 -3.89
N GLY A 100 -8.60 -12.25 -5.09
CA GLY A 100 -9.84 -12.97 -5.36
C GLY A 100 -9.74 -14.45 -5.02
N TYR A 101 -8.65 -15.11 -5.44
CA TYR A 101 -8.38 -16.50 -5.11
C TYR A 101 -8.30 -16.73 -3.59
N LEU A 102 -7.57 -15.88 -2.86
CA LEU A 102 -7.44 -15.98 -1.41
C LEU A 102 -8.79 -15.86 -0.71
N ILE A 103 -9.65 -14.94 -1.15
CA ILE A 103 -11.01 -14.79 -0.62
C ILE A 103 -11.82 -16.07 -0.87
N VAL A 104 -11.82 -16.59 -2.09
CA VAL A 104 -12.58 -17.81 -2.46
C VAL A 104 -12.11 -19.00 -1.62
N VAL A 105 -10.81 -19.17 -1.41
CA VAL A 105 -10.26 -20.26 -0.58
C VAL A 105 -10.79 -20.18 0.86
N ILE A 106 -10.88 -18.99 1.44
CA ILE A 106 -11.43 -18.82 2.79
C ILE A 106 -12.92 -19.17 2.83
N PHE A 107 -13.69 -18.73 1.83
CA PHE A 107 -15.13 -19.03 1.73
C PHE A 107 -15.40 -20.52 1.50
N MET A 108 -14.67 -21.16 0.58
CA MET A 108 -14.82 -22.60 0.28
C MET A 108 -14.53 -23.47 1.50
N ASN A 109 -13.54 -23.09 2.30
CA ASN A 109 -13.13 -23.85 3.47
C ASN A 109 -13.92 -23.48 4.74
N TRP A 110 -14.94 -22.62 4.64
CA TRP A 110 -15.77 -22.25 5.77
C TRP A 110 -16.63 -23.43 6.24
N ASN A 111 -16.18 -24.19 7.25
CA ASN A 111 -16.95 -25.29 7.82
C ASN A 111 -16.87 -25.35 9.37
N SER A 112 -17.67 -24.50 10.03
CA SER A 112 -18.08 -24.56 11.47
C SER A 112 -16.99 -24.36 12.55
N SER A 113 -17.17 -23.92 13.82
CA SER A 113 -18.15 -23.16 14.63
C SER A 113 -17.43 -22.66 15.90
N ILE A 114 -17.77 -21.42 16.34
CA ILE A 114 -17.91 -20.88 17.72
C ILE A 114 -17.49 -19.39 17.82
N GLU A 115 -16.52 -18.90 17.03
CA GLU A 115 -16.22 -17.44 16.94
C GLU A 115 -16.56 -16.81 15.57
N ARG A 116 -17.61 -17.32 14.92
CA ARG A 116 -18.01 -16.93 13.55
C ARG A 116 -18.14 -15.42 13.37
N THR A 117 -18.71 -14.70 14.35
CA THR A 117 -19.04 -13.28 14.18
C THR A 117 -17.81 -12.39 14.08
N LYS A 118 -16.78 -12.59 14.91
CA LYS A 118 -15.55 -11.77 14.89
C LYS A 118 -14.76 -12.03 13.61
N PHE A 119 -14.58 -13.31 13.28
CA PHE A 119 -13.91 -13.73 12.06
C PHE A 119 -14.64 -13.19 10.83
N PHE A 120 -15.95 -13.42 10.73
CA PHE A 120 -16.78 -12.96 9.62
C PHE A 120 -16.74 -11.45 9.49
N LYS A 121 -16.85 -10.71 10.60
CA LYS A 121 -16.74 -9.25 10.61
C LYS A 121 -15.39 -8.79 10.08
N THR A 122 -14.30 -9.42 10.50
CA THR A 122 -12.94 -9.09 10.04
C THR A 122 -12.79 -9.36 8.54
N LEU A 123 -13.28 -10.51 8.08
CA LEU A 123 -13.29 -10.90 6.66
C LEU A 123 -14.12 -9.93 5.80
N VAL A 124 -15.34 -9.61 6.22
CA VAL A 124 -16.20 -8.66 5.50
C VAL A 124 -15.54 -7.27 5.43
N ILE A 125 -14.97 -6.78 6.54
CA ILE A 125 -14.26 -5.49 6.53
C ILE A 125 -13.05 -5.53 5.58
N SER A 126 -12.30 -6.63 5.58
CA SER A 126 -11.16 -6.78 4.66
C SER A 126 -11.58 -6.74 3.19
N ILE A 127 -12.73 -7.33 2.85
CA ILE A 127 -13.30 -7.30 1.50
C ILE A 127 -13.81 -5.90 1.15
N ILE A 128 -14.49 -5.22 2.08
CA ILE A 128 -14.96 -3.83 1.87
C ILE A 128 -13.76 -2.90 1.62
N LEU A 129 -12.69 -3.03 2.39
CA LEU A 129 -11.45 -2.26 2.19
C LEU A 129 -10.81 -2.59 0.83
N LEU A 130 -10.82 -3.86 0.42
CA LEU A 130 -10.32 -4.26 -0.89
C LEU A 130 -11.15 -3.62 -2.01
N MET A 131 -12.47 -3.70 -1.92
CA MET A 131 -13.38 -3.09 -2.90
C MET A 131 -13.20 -1.57 -2.95
N LEU A 132 -13.00 -0.92 -1.81
CA LEU A 132 -12.72 0.51 -1.76
C LEU A 132 -11.38 0.86 -2.42
N SER A 133 -10.37 0.00 -2.31
CA SER A 133 -9.08 0.18 -3.00
C SER A 133 -9.18 0.07 -4.52
N LEU A 134 -10.21 -0.61 -5.04
CA LEU A 134 -10.48 -0.76 -6.47
C LEU A 134 -11.21 0.44 -7.07
N VAL A 135 -11.78 1.33 -6.25
CA VAL A 135 -12.51 2.50 -6.76
C VAL A 135 -11.50 3.47 -7.39
N ASP A 136 -11.60 3.62 -8.72
CA ASP A 136 -10.85 4.62 -9.45
C ASP A 136 -11.46 6.01 -9.23
N LEU A 137 -10.80 6.81 -8.39
CA LEU A 137 -11.13 8.21 -8.23
C LEU A 137 -10.59 8.99 -9.44
N TRP A 138 -11.48 9.58 -10.22
CA TRP A 138 -11.11 10.52 -11.28
C TRP A 138 -10.73 11.86 -10.63
N VAL A 139 -9.45 12.09 -10.39
CA VAL A 139 -8.93 13.31 -9.75
C VAL A 139 -7.91 14.00 -10.66
N CYS A 140 -7.75 15.31 -10.51
CA CYS A 140 -6.74 16.10 -11.21
C CYS A 140 -5.32 15.53 -11.05
N GLU A 141 -4.43 15.80 -12.01
CA GLU A 141 -3.07 15.26 -12.05
C GLU A 141 -2.27 15.47 -10.76
N SER A 142 -2.48 16.61 -10.09
CA SER A 142 -1.82 16.95 -8.82
C SER A 142 -2.22 16.04 -7.65
N LEU A 143 -3.38 15.38 -7.72
CA LEU A 143 -3.93 14.52 -6.68
C LEU A 143 -3.85 13.02 -7.03
N LEU A 144 -3.31 12.67 -8.20
CA LEU A 144 -3.13 11.27 -8.61
C LEU A 144 -2.22 10.50 -7.63
N ILE A 145 -1.19 11.16 -7.10
CA ILE A 145 -0.24 10.53 -6.17
C ILE A 145 -0.92 10.22 -4.84
N LEU A 146 -1.78 11.13 -4.41
CA LEU A 146 -2.55 10.97 -3.18
C LEU A 146 -3.55 9.83 -3.33
N SER A 147 -4.28 9.77 -4.44
CA SER A 147 -5.26 8.70 -4.69
C SER A 147 -4.57 7.33 -4.78
N SER A 148 -3.41 7.27 -5.44
CA SER A 148 -2.52 6.11 -5.47
C SER A 148 -2.10 5.68 -4.06
N SER A 149 -1.57 6.60 -3.25
CA SER A 149 -1.15 6.32 -1.87
C SER A 149 -2.30 5.76 -1.03
N LEU A 150 -3.50 6.34 -1.17
CA LEU A 150 -4.72 5.85 -0.51
C LEU A 150 -5.10 4.43 -0.94
N LYS A 151 -5.05 4.13 -2.25
CA LYS A 151 -5.29 2.77 -2.75
C LYS A 151 -4.31 1.77 -2.15
N SER A 152 -3.02 2.11 -2.13
CA SER A 152 -1.97 1.27 -1.52
C SER A 152 -2.23 1.03 -0.03
N ILE A 153 -2.66 2.06 0.71
CA ILE A 153 -3.03 1.96 2.13
C ILE A 153 -4.21 0.99 2.31
N PHE A 154 -5.31 1.18 1.58
CA PHE A 154 -6.49 0.32 1.68
C PHE A 154 -6.20 -1.13 1.28
N GLN A 155 -5.41 -1.33 0.24
CA GLN A 155 -5.00 -2.65 -0.22
C GLN A 155 -4.12 -3.36 0.81
N THR A 156 -3.15 -2.66 1.40
CA THR A 156 -2.28 -3.20 2.45
C THR A 156 -3.08 -3.55 3.71
N ALA A 157 -3.99 -2.66 4.14
CA ALA A 157 -4.89 -2.91 5.27
C ALA A 157 -5.77 -4.14 5.04
N SER A 158 -6.38 -4.22 3.85
CA SER A 158 -7.20 -5.36 3.44
C SER A 158 -6.39 -6.66 3.48
N LEU A 159 -5.20 -6.68 2.88
CA LEU A 159 -4.34 -7.86 2.86
C LEU A 159 -3.89 -8.28 4.26
N GLY A 160 -3.58 -7.32 5.14
CA GLY A 160 -3.26 -7.58 6.53
C GLY A 160 -4.42 -8.27 7.26
N LEU A 161 -5.65 -7.75 7.13
CA LEU A 161 -6.84 -8.37 7.73
C LEU A 161 -7.19 -9.73 7.13
N LEU A 162 -7.03 -9.90 5.80
CA LEU A 162 -7.25 -11.17 5.13
C LEU A 162 -6.26 -12.23 5.60
N SER A 163 -4.98 -11.88 5.69
CA SER A 163 -3.92 -12.76 6.18
C SER A 163 -4.15 -13.14 7.64
N TYR A 164 -4.52 -12.16 8.49
CA TYR A 164 -4.89 -12.41 9.87
C TYR A 164 -6.12 -13.32 9.99
N SER A 165 -7.14 -13.09 9.17
CA SER A 165 -8.33 -13.95 9.11
C SER A 165 -7.92 -15.38 8.75
N LEU A 166 -7.14 -15.57 7.68
CA LEU A 166 -6.65 -16.89 7.28
C LEU A 166 -5.87 -17.59 8.42
N TYR A 167 -5.01 -16.86 9.13
CA TYR A 167 -4.30 -17.38 10.30
C TYR A 167 -5.26 -17.85 11.40
N MET A 168 -6.25 -17.04 11.77
CA MET A 168 -7.27 -17.41 12.76
C MET A 168 -8.06 -18.66 12.34
N TYR A 169 -8.36 -18.80 11.05
CA TYR A 169 -9.02 -19.99 10.51
C TYR A 169 -8.19 -21.26 10.70
N TYR A 170 -6.90 -21.22 10.34
CA TYR A 170 -6.03 -22.38 10.52
C TYR A 170 -5.78 -22.72 11.99
N LEU A 171 -5.70 -21.70 12.86
CA LEU A 171 -5.56 -21.90 14.29
C LEU A 171 -6.75 -22.64 14.89
N ASP A 172 -7.98 -22.22 14.53
CA ASP A 172 -9.22 -22.85 14.98
C ASP A 172 -9.32 -24.32 14.51
N ASN A 173 -8.96 -24.59 13.24
CA ASN A 173 -8.95 -25.95 12.72
C ASN A 173 -7.91 -26.85 13.39
N ARG A 174 -6.70 -26.33 13.66
CA ARG A 174 -5.65 -27.07 14.38
C ARG A 174 -6.13 -27.46 15.77
N ASN A 175 -6.82 -26.56 16.47
CA ASN A 175 -7.32 -26.83 17.80
C ASN A 175 -8.44 -27.89 17.79
N LYS A 176 -9.29 -27.92 16.76
CA LYS A 176 -10.32 -28.97 16.60
C LYS A 176 -9.75 -30.35 16.37
N THR A 177 -8.62 -30.47 15.67
CA THR A 177 -7.99 -31.79 15.43
C THR A 177 -7.30 -32.36 16.66
N MET A 178 -7.03 -31.53 17.67
CA MET A 178 -6.40 -31.94 18.93
C MET A 178 -7.40 -32.19 20.06
N ALA A 179 -8.67 -31.82 19.87
CA ALA A 179 -9.77 -32.02 20.82
C ALA A 179 -10.56 -33.29 20.49
#